data_AF-A0A0F9LVE9-F1
#
_entry.id   AF-A0A0F9LVE9-F1
#
_cell.length_a   1.000
_cell.length_b   1.000
_cell.length_c   1.000
_cell.angle_alpha   90.00
_cell.angle_beta   90.00
_cell.angle_gamma   90.00
#
_symmetry.space_group_name_H-M   'P 1'
#
loop_
_entity.id
_entity.type
_entity.pdbx_description
1 polymer ?
#
loop_
_entity_poly.entity_id
_entity_poly.type
_entity_poly.pdbx_seq_one_letter_code
_entity_poly.pdbx_strand_id
1 'polypeptide(L)'
;CYAEYEWGQHVIIGKRCGISEEEIKKIIEGPDAEGWDLFDANLLRAVDELYLDSFISDSTWQKLSEKYNTHQLIDLVFTVGQYNLVSMVLNTLGVQLEEGVDGFPK
;
A
#
# COMPACT_ATOMS: atom_id res chain seq x y z
N CYS A 1 2.10 -4.62 7.41
CA CYS A 1 3.36 -5.09 8.04
C CYS A 1 3.90 -4.15 9.14
N TYR A 2 3.13 -3.12 9.57
CA TYR A 2 3.40 -2.27 10.75
C TYR A 2 4.82 -1.68 10.83
N ALA A 3 5.31 -1.07 9.74
CA ALA A 3 6.57 -0.31 9.76
C ALA A 3 6.32 1.20 9.77
N GLU A 4 6.52 1.84 10.93
CA GLU A 4 6.24 3.28 11.12
C GLU A 4 7.13 4.17 10.25
N TYR A 5 8.41 3.79 10.16
CA TYR A 5 9.37 4.45 9.28
C TYR A 5 8.88 4.47 7.83
N GLU A 6 8.45 3.32 7.33
CA GLU A 6 8.03 3.16 5.95
C GLU A 6 6.76 3.97 5.67
N TRP A 7 5.81 3.97 6.59
CA TRP A 7 4.61 4.80 6.50
C TRP A 7 4.97 6.29 6.37
N GLY A 8 5.79 6.83 7.28
CA GLY A 8 6.16 8.24 7.27
C GLY A 8 6.85 8.66 5.97
N GLN A 9 7.80 7.85 5.50
CA GLN A 9 8.48 8.10 4.22
C GLN A 9 7.51 8.03 3.03
N HIS A 10 6.63 7.03 2.99
CA HIS A 10 5.67 6.86 1.90
C HIS A 10 4.56 7.91 1.86
N VAL A 11 4.17 8.47 3.01
CA VAL A 11 3.28 9.65 3.05
C VAL A 11 3.93 10.84 2.32
N ILE A 12 5.21 11.10 2.57
CA ILE A 12 5.95 12.20 1.91
C ILE A 12 6.09 11.93 0.41
N ILE A 13 6.48 10.71 0.03
CA ILE A 13 6.66 10.32 -1.37
C ILE A 13 5.31 10.35 -2.11
N GLY A 14 4.24 9.82 -1.51
CA GLY A 14 2.90 9.81 -2.06
C GLY A 14 2.40 11.22 -2.36
N LYS A 15 2.57 12.16 -1.44
CA LYS A 15 2.23 13.59 -1.66
C LYS A 15 2.99 14.18 -2.84
N ARG A 16 4.28 13.86 -3.02
CA ARG A 16 5.07 14.30 -4.18
C ARG A 16 4.59 13.67 -5.49
N CYS A 17 3.99 12.48 -5.43
CA CYS A 17 3.37 11.79 -6.56
C CYS A 17 1.92 12.21 -6.82
N GLY A 18 1.37 13.14 -6.03
CA GLY A 18 0.03 13.68 -6.22
C GLY A 18 -1.07 13.01 -5.41
N ILE A 19 -0.74 12.09 -4.49
CA ILE A 19 -1.70 11.53 -3.53
C ILE A 19 -2.07 12.62 -2.52
N SER A 20 -3.35 12.92 -2.41
CA SER A 20 -3.89 13.95 -1.51
C SER A 20 -3.94 13.51 -0.05
N GLU A 21 -4.02 14.47 0.88
CA GLU A 21 -4.23 14.17 2.31
C GLU A 21 -5.51 13.37 2.56
N GLU A 22 -6.57 13.62 1.77
CA GLU A 22 -7.83 12.90 1.90
C GLU A 22 -7.71 11.45 1.42
N GLU A 23 -6.95 11.19 0.35
CA GLU A 23 -6.65 9.82 -0.08
C GLU A 23 -5.78 9.09 0.96
N ILE A 24 -4.81 9.76 1.58
CA ILE A 24 -3.99 9.17 2.65
C ILE A 24 -4.87 8.76 3.84
N LYS A 25 -5.85 9.59 4.23
CA LYS A 25 -6.80 9.24 5.28
C LYS A 25 -7.64 8.02 4.89
N LYS A 26 -8.16 7.98 3.65
CA LYS A 26 -8.93 6.85 3.15
C LYS A 26 -8.13 5.55 3.04
N ILE A 27 -6.82 5.63 2.78
CA ILE A 27 -5.94 4.45 2.76
C ILE A 27 -5.94 3.76 4.14
N ILE A 28 -6.03 4.54 5.23
CA ILE A 28 -6.12 4.01 6.61
C ILE A 28 -7.46 3.31 6.84
N GLU A 29 -8.54 3.86 6.29
CA GLU A 29 -9.89 3.26 6.37
C GLU A 29 -10.01 1.98 5.53
N GLY A 30 -9.21 1.86 4.47
CA GLY A 30 -9.05 0.66 3.67
C GLY A 30 -9.82 0.67 2.35
N PRO A 31 -9.91 -0.48 1.67
CA PRO A 31 -10.43 -0.59 0.30
C PRO A 31 -11.95 -0.38 0.19
N ASP A 32 -12.67 -0.36 1.32
CA ASP A 32 -14.12 -0.15 1.38
C ASP A 32 -14.48 1.30 1.77
N ALA A 33 -13.50 2.18 1.96
CA ALA A 33 -13.72 3.59 2.27
C ALA A 33 -14.49 4.30 1.13
N GLU A 34 -15.37 5.24 1.49
CA GLU A 34 -16.20 5.93 0.52
C GLU A 34 -15.38 6.82 -0.44
N GLY A 35 -15.76 6.81 -1.71
CA GLY A 35 -15.23 7.71 -2.73
C GLY A 35 -13.90 7.28 -3.35
N TRP A 36 -13.48 6.02 -3.19
CA TRP A 36 -12.55 5.39 -4.13
C TRP A 36 -13.22 5.16 -5.48
N ASP A 37 -12.44 5.25 -6.55
CA ASP A 37 -12.88 4.64 -7.81
C ASP A 37 -12.79 3.10 -7.70
N LEU A 38 -13.47 2.39 -8.60
CA LEU A 38 -13.53 0.93 -8.54
C LEU A 38 -12.14 0.28 -8.69
N PHE A 39 -11.23 0.91 -9.41
CA PHE A 39 -9.90 0.36 -9.66
C PHE A 39 -9.02 0.52 -8.42
N ASP A 40 -8.97 1.71 -7.83
CA ASP A 40 -8.17 2.00 -6.64
C ASP A 40 -8.64 1.17 -5.44
N ALA A 41 -9.96 1.02 -5.28
CA ALA A 41 -10.51 0.13 -4.27
C ALA A 41 -10.06 -1.33 -4.45
N ASN A 42 -9.98 -1.84 -5.69
CA ASN A 42 -9.49 -3.19 -5.95
C ASN A 42 -7.97 -3.29 -5.83
N LEU A 43 -7.23 -2.23 -6.12
CA LEU A 43 -5.79 -2.20 -5.95
C LEU A 43 -5.42 -2.29 -4.47
N LEU A 44 -6.08 -1.51 -3.61
CA LEU A 44 -5.92 -1.59 -2.16
C LEU A 44 -6.32 -2.97 -1.62
N ARG A 45 -7.42 -3.55 -2.12
CA ARG A 45 -7.83 -4.90 -1.74
C ARG A 45 -6.82 -5.98 -2.12
N ALA A 46 -6.20 -5.87 -3.29
CA ALA A 46 -5.11 -6.77 -3.67
C ALA A 46 -3.90 -6.65 -2.73
N VAL A 47 -3.58 -5.44 -2.26
CA VAL A 47 -2.52 -5.24 -1.25
C VAL A 47 -2.88 -5.96 0.05
N ASP A 48 -4.12 -5.84 0.52
CA ASP A 48 -4.60 -6.51 1.72
C ASP A 48 -4.60 -8.04 1.57
N GLU A 49 -5.14 -8.57 0.47
CA GLU A 49 -5.16 -10.01 0.16
C GLU A 49 -3.72 -10.58 0.11
N LEU A 50 -2.79 -9.88 -0.56
CA LEU A 50 -1.38 -10.29 -0.59
C LEU A 50 -0.72 -10.23 0.79
N TYR A 51 -1.03 -9.21 1.59
CA TYR A 51 -0.45 -9.06 2.93
C TYR A 51 -0.97 -10.12 3.91
N LEU A 52 -2.27 -10.43 3.87
CA LEU A 52 -2.92 -11.34 4.80
C LEU A 52 -2.80 -12.81 4.38
N ASP A 53 -3.02 -13.08 3.09
CA ASP A 53 -3.20 -14.44 2.59
C ASP A 53 -2.06 -14.89 1.66
N SER A 54 -1.13 -13.99 1.30
CA SER A 54 -0.08 -14.24 0.29
C SER A 54 -0.64 -14.69 -1.06
N PHE A 55 -1.86 -14.25 -1.39
CA PHE A 55 -2.60 -14.66 -2.57
C PHE A 55 -3.58 -13.56 -2.99
N ILE A 56 -3.74 -13.31 -4.29
CA ILE A 56 -4.80 -12.41 -4.82
C ILE A 56 -5.96 -13.28 -5.28
N SER A 57 -7.19 -12.95 -4.87
CA SER A 57 -8.38 -13.67 -5.31
C SER A 57 -8.64 -13.51 -6.81
N ASP A 58 -9.23 -14.51 -7.46
CA ASP A 58 -9.58 -14.45 -8.88
C ASP A 58 -10.45 -13.22 -9.21
N SER A 59 -11.33 -12.83 -8.29
CA SER A 59 -12.22 -11.69 -8.45
C SER A 59 -11.45 -10.36 -8.50
N THR A 60 -10.50 -10.17 -7.58
CA THR A 60 -9.64 -8.98 -7.52
C THR A 60 -8.69 -8.95 -8.72
N TRP A 61 -8.06 -10.08 -9.05
CA TRP A 61 -7.18 -10.21 -10.22
C TRP A 61 -7.90 -9.86 -11.51
N GLN A 62 -9.11 -10.39 -11.72
CA GLN A 62 -9.91 -10.10 -12.91
C GLN A 62 -10.22 -8.60 -13.00
N LYS A 63 -10.65 -7.97 -11.91
CA LYS A 63 -10.96 -6.53 -11.90
C LYS A 63 -9.76 -5.66 -12.23
N LEU A 64 -8.59 -5.98 -11.67
CA LEU A 64 -7.37 -5.24 -11.98
C LEU A 64 -6.92 -5.45 -13.43
N SER A 65 -7.12 -6.65 -13.98
CA SER A 65 -6.78 -6.97 -15.38
C SER A 65 -7.59 -6.19 -16.42
N GLU A 66 -8.69 -5.52 -16.02
CA GLU A 66 -9.45 -4.64 -16.90
C GLU A 66 -8.65 -3.37 -17.28
N LYS A 67 -7.68 -2.95 -16.46
CA LYS A 67 -6.77 -1.81 -16.74
C LYS A 67 -5.29 -2.20 -16.83
N TYR A 68 -4.84 -3.14 -16.00
CA TYR A 68 -3.44 -3.59 -15.98
C TYR A 68 -3.20 -4.78 -16.88
N ASN A 69 -2.06 -4.77 -17.56
CA ASN A 69 -1.56 -5.96 -18.26
C ASN A 69 -0.89 -6.94 -17.30
N THR A 70 -0.58 -8.15 -17.79
CA THR A 70 0.04 -9.21 -16.98
C THR A 70 1.34 -8.78 -16.30
N HIS A 71 2.20 -8.00 -16.97
CA HIS A 71 3.45 -7.54 -16.36
C HIS A 71 3.18 -6.59 -15.19
N GLN A 72 2.24 -5.66 -15.34
CA GLN A 72 1.86 -4.74 -14.27
C GLN A 72 1.20 -5.47 -13.07
N LEU A 73 0.41 -6.52 -13.34
CA LEU A 73 -0.16 -7.36 -12.28
C LEU A 73 0.94 -8.14 -11.54
N ILE A 74 1.94 -8.65 -12.25
CA ILE A 74 3.10 -9.30 -11.65
C ILE A 74 3.92 -8.28 -10.83
N ASP A 75 4.13 -7.07 -11.36
CA ASP A 75 4.84 -6.00 -10.66
C ASP A 75 4.12 -5.61 -9.35
N LEU A 76 2.78 -5.61 -9.32
CA LEU A 76 2.01 -5.40 -8.09
C LEU A 76 2.36 -6.45 -7.02
N VAL A 77 2.37 -7.74 -7.39
CA VAL A 77 2.72 -8.84 -6.46
C VAL A 77 4.14 -8.64 -5.90
N PHE A 78 5.10 -8.36 -6.77
CA PHE A 78 6.48 -8.11 -6.33
C PHE A 78 6.60 -6.87 -5.44
N THR A 79 5.89 -5.80 -5.78
CA THR A 79 5.91 -4.54 -5.02
C THR A 79 5.43 -4.77 -3.59
N VAL A 80 4.28 -5.41 -3.40
CA VAL A 80 3.75 -5.70 -2.06
C VAL A 80 4.68 -6.63 -1.28
N GLY A 81 5.17 -7.70 -1.92
CA GLY A 81 6.12 -8.62 -1.31
C GLY A 81 7.43 -7.93 -0.87
N GLN A 82 7.95 -7.03 -1.70
CA GLN A 82 9.18 -6.30 -1.40
C GLN A 82 8.99 -5.34 -0.23
N TYR A 83 7.88 -4.60 -0.17
CA TYR A 83 7.62 -3.70 0.97
C TYR A 83 7.32 -4.45 2.27
N ASN A 84 6.76 -5.66 2.20
CA ASN A 84 6.71 -6.55 3.36
C ASN A 84 8.11 -6.94 3.85
N LEU A 85 9.02 -7.32 2.95
CA LEU A 85 10.42 -7.61 3.30
C LEU A 85 11.15 -6.39 3.88
N VAL A 86 11.01 -5.22 3.27
CA VAL A 86 11.59 -3.96 3.77
C VAL A 86 11.09 -3.66 5.17
N SER A 87 9.78 -3.80 5.40
CA SER A 87 9.18 -3.60 6.71
C SER A 87 9.76 -4.54 7.78
N MET A 88 10.05 -5.79 7.44
CA MET A 88 10.73 -6.71 8.35
C MET A 88 12.12 -6.19 8.75
N VAL A 89 12.89 -5.68 7.80
CA VAL A 89 14.24 -5.13 8.05
C VAL A 89 14.15 -3.89 8.94
N LEU A 90 13.31 -2.92 8.59
CA LEU A 90 13.16 -1.67 9.33
C LEU A 90 12.74 -1.92 10.79
N ASN A 91 11.75 -2.79 10.99
CA ASN A 91 11.25 -3.14 12.30
C ASN A 91 12.30 -3.90 13.13
N THR A 92 13.00 -4.87 12.52
CA THR A 92 14.02 -5.67 13.22
C THR A 92 15.22 -4.83 13.64
N LEU A 93 15.63 -3.88 12.80
CA LEU A 93 16.77 -3.01 13.06
C LEU A 93 16.41 -1.77 13.90
N GLY A 94 15.12 -1.55 14.16
CA GLY A 94 14.64 -0.39 14.93
C GLY A 94 15.00 0.93 14.25
N VAL A 95 14.82 1.03 12.94
CA VAL A 95 15.11 2.26 12.20
C VAL A 95 14.19 3.38 12.69
N GLN A 96 14.77 4.54 12.99
CA GLN A 96 14.07 5.69 13.55
C GLN A 96 13.65 6.65 12.44
N LEU A 97 12.54 7.34 12.64
CA LEU A 97 12.09 8.45 11.78
C LEU A 97 13.14 9.57 11.77
N GLU A 98 13.34 10.16 10.60
CA GLU A 98 14.10 11.40 10.47
C GLU A 98 13.37 12.57 11.15
N GLU A 99 14.13 13.60 11.51
CA GLU A 99 13.58 14.83 12.07
C GLU A 99 12.57 15.47 11.10
N GLY A 100 11.37 15.75 11.61
CA GLY A 100 10.29 16.36 10.83
C GLY A 100 9.46 15.39 9.99
N VAL A 101 9.69 14.08 10.08
CA VAL A 101 8.85 13.05 9.47
C VAL A 101 7.82 12.57 10.49
N ASP A 102 6.53 12.72 10.16
CA ASP A 102 5.45 12.15 10.96
C ASP A 102 5.38 10.63 10.76
N GLY A 103 5.19 9.91 11.86
CA GLY A 103 5.01 8.46 11.89
C GLY A 103 3.56 8.05 11.63
N PHE A 104 3.11 7.01 12.32
CA PHE A 104 1.72 6.59 12.20
C PHE A 104 0.75 7.69 12.66
N PRO A 105 -0.43 7.79 12.03
CA PRO A 105 -1.47 8.68 12.52
C PRO A 105 -1.87 8.26 13.94
N LYS A 106 -2.03 9.25 14.81
CA LYS A 106 -2.39 9.07 16.22
C LYS A 106 -3.89 8.97 16.42
#